data_AF-A0A9E4S1F0-F1
#
_entry.id   AF-A0A9E4S1F0-F1
#
_cell.length_a   1.000
_cell.length_b   1.000
_cell.length_c   1.000
_cell.angle_alpha   90.00
_cell.angle_beta   90.00
_cell.angle_gamma   90.00
#
_symmetry.space_group_name_H-M   'P 1'
#
loop_
_entity.id
_entity.type
_entity.pdbx_description
1 polymer ?
#
loop_
_entity_poly.entity_id
_entity_poly.type
_entity_poly.pdbx_seq_one_letter_code
_entity_poly.pdbx_strand_id
1 'polypeptide(L)'
;MGAAAGQDNAYKEILDLVTVSHQDVVIAKSFIVRKFRGSTKALLAPFMAHVGDDKPEDVVIHESVELDHQLKRVAAYLGWQMAFGEAVWGLIGSSVLVLGQNVNLDLVTTNQGWTNVILGGSGTSSSWTFDQFSIAVPAHLRQAPSRTNDDELALSNGDLFLAELDIPNLGVEISGALVDAVRCFRNDLYLPSLAMLGLASEGSWIELGVSLLDYADAASTIVEEYSATVRDRLHSRHVSVPAKIDEVVTLYGHADVFADVIKRSGHKAQALGEIVNWSNVVRDSRNAIHYGTDAAVENSYEKVAILLLGCKPYLGIIYRIKDAADSLTG
;
A
#
# COMPACT_ATOMS: atom_id res chain seq x y z
N MET A 1 -36.17 -35.69 9.49
CA MET A 1 -36.19 -34.20 9.50
C MET A 1 -36.90 -33.75 8.24
N GLY A 2 -37.77 -32.75 8.30
CA GLY A 2 -38.53 -32.30 7.11
C GLY A 2 -37.60 -31.74 6.03
N ALA A 3 -37.96 -31.90 4.75
CA ALA A 3 -37.15 -31.46 3.60
C ALA A 3 -36.73 -29.98 3.67
N ALA A 4 -37.56 -29.11 4.27
CA ALA A 4 -37.23 -27.70 4.51
C ALA A 4 -36.04 -27.51 5.46
N ALA A 5 -35.93 -28.33 6.52
CA ALA A 5 -34.81 -28.24 7.46
C ALA A 5 -33.48 -28.66 6.82
N GLY A 6 -33.51 -29.58 5.84
CA GLY A 6 -32.32 -29.98 5.08
C GLY A 6 -31.82 -28.86 4.16
N GLN A 7 -32.74 -28.11 3.55
CA GLN A 7 -32.43 -26.98 2.68
C GLN A 7 -31.77 -25.83 3.46
N ASP A 8 -32.35 -25.45 4.59
CA ASP A 8 -31.82 -24.36 5.41
C ASP A 8 -30.45 -24.68 5.99
N ASN A 9 -30.22 -25.96 6.37
CA ASN A 9 -28.92 -26.41 6.87
C ASN A 9 -27.85 -26.38 5.78
N ALA A 10 -28.15 -26.89 4.58
CA ALA A 10 -27.23 -26.88 3.46
C ALA A 10 -26.87 -25.45 3.02
N TYR A 11 -27.85 -24.53 3.01
CA TYR A 11 -27.62 -23.11 2.74
C TYR A 11 -26.63 -22.51 3.74
N LYS A 12 -26.86 -22.70 5.05
CA LYS A 12 -25.96 -22.19 6.11
C LYS A 12 -24.56 -22.79 6.02
N GLU A 13 -24.47 -24.08 5.77
CA GLU A 13 -23.18 -24.75 5.64
C GLU A 13 -22.36 -24.22 4.46
N ILE A 14 -23.00 -23.92 3.32
CA ILE A 14 -22.32 -23.22 2.22
C ILE A 14 -21.79 -21.87 2.69
N LEU A 15 -22.54 -21.10 3.49
CA LEU A 15 -22.05 -19.81 4.00
C LEU A 15 -20.81 -19.95 4.87
N ASP A 16 -20.81 -20.93 5.76
CA ASP A 16 -19.71 -21.17 6.69
C ASP A 16 -18.46 -21.70 5.96
N LEU A 17 -18.64 -22.38 4.82
CA LEU A 17 -17.56 -22.93 4.01
C LEU A 17 -16.94 -21.94 3.02
N VAL A 18 -17.69 -20.92 2.58
CA VAL A 18 -17.17 -19.92 1.65
C VAL A 18 -16.12 -19.08 2.36
N THR A 19 -14.86 -19.24 1.91
CA THR A 19 -13.72 -18.48 2.40
C THR A 19 -12.91 -17.99 1.21
N VAL A 20 -12.29 -16.81 1.35
CA VAL A 20 -11.41 -16.22 0.35
C VAL A 20 -10.06 -15.98 1.01
N SER A 21 -9.01 -16.61 0.49
CA SER A 21 -7.67 -16.35 0.96
C SER A 21 -7.02 -15.21 0.16
N HIS A 22 -6.02 -14.57 0.75
CA HIS A 22 -5.21 -13.57 0.04
C HIS A 22 -4.56 -14.16 -1.23
N GLN A 23 -4.17 -15.44 -1.19
CA GLN A 23 -3.57 -16.12 -2.34
C GLN A 23 -4.55 -16.23 -3.52
N ASP A 24 -5.83 -16.49 -3.24
CA ASP A 24 -6.88 -16.59 -4.27
C ASP A 24 -7.08 -15.25 -4.97
N VAL A 25 -7.11 -14.16 -4.19
CA VAL A 25 -7.18 -12.78 -4.71
C VAL A 25 -5.96 -12.47 -5.58
N VAL A 26 -4.74 -12.85 -5.15
CA VAL A 26 -3.51 -12.63 -5.94
C VAL A 26 -3.54 -13.40 -7.27
N ILE A 27 -4.01 -14.65 -7.27
CA ILE A 27 -4.18 -15.45 -8.49
C ILE A 27 -5.16 -14.76 -9.44
N ALA A 28 -6.30 -14.30 -8.93
CA ALA A 28 -7.30 -13.57 -9.71
C ALA A 28 -6.74 -12.25 -10.27
N LYS A 29 -6.03 -11.44 -9.45
CA LYS A 29 -5.37 -10.19 -9.89
C LYS A 29 -4.42 -10.46 -11.07
N SER A 30 -3.56 -11.47 -10.94
CA SER A 30 -2.61 -11.88 -11.97
C SER A 30 -3.31 -12.28 -13.28
N PHE A 31 -4.41 -13.03 -13.18
CA PHE A 31 -5.20 -13.41 -14.34
C PHE A 31 -5.82 -12.20 -15.03
N ILE A 32 -6.49 -11.32 -14.27
CA ILE A 32 -7.14 -10.11 -14.78
C ILE A 32 -6.11 -9.24 -15.51
N VAL A 33 -4.99 -8.90 -14.88
CA VAL A 33 -3.95 -8.04 -15.48
C VAL A 33 -3.46 -8.59 -16.83
N ARG A 34 -3.29 -9.92 -16.94
CA ARG A 34 -2.79 -10.55 -18.18
C ARG A 34 -3.86 -10.65 -19.28
N LYS A 35 -5.11 -10.89 -18.90
CA LYS A 35 -6.18 -11.25 -19.84
C LYS A 35 -7.20 -10.13 -20.08
N PHE A 36 -7.16 -9.03 -19.34
CA PHE A 36 -8.13 -7.95 -19.46
C PHE A 36 -8.07 -7.30 -20.85
N ARG A 37 -9.23 -7.26 -21.51
CA ARG A 37 -9.45 -6.68 -22.84
C ARG A 37 -10.73 -5.82 -22.88
N GLY A 38 -11.09 -5.21 -21.74
CA GLY A 38 -12.14 -4.19 -21.67
C GLY A 38 -13.43 -4.58 -20.95
N SER A 39 -13.71 -5.86 -20.70
CA SER A 39 -14.92 -6.30 -19.97
C SER A 39 -14.60 -7.27 -18.85
N THR A 40 -14.87 -6.86 -17.60
CA THR A 40 -14.65 -7.71 -16.42
C THR A 40 -15.59 -8.91 -16.39
N LYS A 41 -16.87 -8.75 -16.79
CA LYS A 41 -17.82 -9.87 -16.82
C LYS A 41 -17.39 -10.97 -17.77
N ALA A 42 -16.87 -10.59 -18.94
CA ALA A 42 -16.41 -11.54 -19.95
C ALA A 42 -15.17 -12.34 -19.50
N LEU A 43 -14.47 -11.90 -18.44
CA LEU A 43 -13.29 -12.55 -17.90
C LEU A 43 -13.61 -13.55 -16.79
N LEU A 44 -14.78 -13.46 -16.14
CA LEU A 44 -15.12 -14.36 -15.05
C LEU A 44 -15.16 -15.82 -15.53
N ALA A 45 -15.88 -16.12 -16.61
CA ALA A 45 -15.95 -17.49 -17.11
C ALA A 45 -14.58 -18.07 -17.52
N PRO A 46 -13.73 -17.35 -18.29
CA PRO A 46 -12.35 -17.76 -18.53
C PRO A 46 -11.50 -17.93 -17.25
N PHE A 47 -11.75 -17.13 -16.22
CA PHE A 47 -11.07 -17.25 -14.93
C PHE A 47 -11.51 -18.51 -14.18
N MET A 48 -12.82 -18.80 -14.11
CA MET A 48 -13.35 -20.02 -13.50
C MET A 48 -12.78 -21.27 -14.18
N ALA A 49 -12.73 -21.26 -15.51
CA ALA A 49 -12.09 -22.34 -16.28
C ALA A 49 -10.58 -22.46 -16.03
N HIS A 50 -9.90 -21.35 -15.69
CA HIS A 50 -8.47 -21.34 -15.38
C HIS A 50 -8.17 -21.96 -14.01
N VAL A 51 -9.00 -21.71 -13.01
CA VAL A 51 -8.85 -22.29 -11.66
C VAL A 51 -9.40 -23.71 -11.56
N GLY A 52 -10.19 -24.15 -12.55
CA GLY A 52 -10.73 -25.52 -12.63
C GLY A 52 -12.04 -25.70 -11.85
N ASP A 53 -12.68 -24.60 -11.44
CA ASP A 53 -13.93 -24.59 -10.69
C ASP A 53 -15.07 -24.07 -11.56
N ASP A 54 -15.51 -24.91 -12.51
CA ASP A 54 -16.71 -24.65 -13.28
C ASP A 54 -17.96 -24.60 -12.38
N LYS A 55 -19.02 -23.95 -12.88
CA LYS A 55 -20.28 -23.87 -12.14
C LYS A 55 -20.77 -25.28 -11.77
N PRO A 56 -20.95 -25.60 -10.47
CA PRO A 56 -21.44 -26.91 -10.07
C PRO A 56 -22.89 -27.12 -10.53
N GLU A 57 -23.23 -28.40 -10.70
CA GLU A 57 -24.62 -28.83 -10.95
C GLU A 57 -25.52 -28.53 -9.75
N ASP A 58 -26.83 -28.73 -9.91
CA ASP A 58 -27.79 -28.53 -8.83
C ASP A 58 -27.47 -29.44 -7.63
N VAL A 59 -27.50 -28.88 -6.42
CA VAL A 59 -27.23 -29.64 -5.19
C VAL A 59 -28.38 -30.60 -4.93
N VAL A 60 -28.09 -31.89 -4.88
CA VAL A 60 -29.09 -32.93 -4.60
C VAL A 60 -29.20 -33.18 -3.10
N ILE A 61 -30.30 -32.72 -2.49
CA ILE A 61 -30.60 -32.85 -1.07
C ILE A 61 -31.45 -34.11 -0.87
N HIS A 62 -30.79 -35.25 -0.74
CA HIS A 62 -31.45 -36.55 -0.51
C HIS A 62 -30.55 -37.45 0.35
N GLU A 63 -31.13 -38.28 1.22
CA GLU A 63 -30.39 -39.13 2.17
C GLU A 63 -29.45 -40.14 1.49
N SER A 64 -29.71 -40.47 0.23
CA SER A 64 -28.90 -41.42 -0.55
C SER A 64 -27.73 -40.78 -1.30
N VAL A 65 -27.53 -39.47 -1.19
CA VAL A 65 -26.50 -38.74 -1.93
C VAL A 65 -25.56 -38.06 -0.93
N GLU A 66 -24.26 -38.15 -1.19
CA GLU A 66 -23.25 -37.47 -0.38
C GLU A 66 -23.36 -35.95 -0.59
N LEU A 67 -23.78 -35.24 0.46
CA LEU A 67 -24.07 -33.81 0.41
C LEU A 67 -22.79 -32.98 0.58
N ASP A 68 -21.92 -33.33 1.53
CA ASP A 68 -20.73 -32.58 1.92
C ASP A 68 -19.82 -32.21 0.72
N HIS A 69 -19.59 -33.16 -0.18
CA HIS A 69 -18.78 -32.92 -1.37
C HIS A 69 -19.42 -31.90 -2.32
N GLN A 70 -20.74 -31.92 -2.48
CA GLN A 70 -21.47 -30.95 -3.30
C GLN A 70 -21.40 -29.56 -2.67
N LEU A 71 -21.62 -29.45 -1.36
CA LEU A 71 -21.56 -28.18 -0.65
C LEU A 71 -20.16 -27.55 -0.71
N LYS A 72 -19.10 -28.35 -0.53
CA LYS A 72 -17.72 -27.88 -0.68
C LYS A 72 -17.41 -27.38 -2.09
N ARG A 73 -17.91 -28.05 -3.13
CA ARG A 73 -17.75 -27.59 -4.53
C ARG A 73 -18.48 -26.27 -4.79
N VAL A 74 -19.70 -26.11 -4.28
CA VAL A 74 -20.43 -24.84 -4.35
C VAL A 74 -19.69 -23.74 -3.61
N ALA A 75 -19.21 -24.02 -2.39
CA ALA A 75 -18.47 -23.06 -1.60
C ALA A 75 -17.16 -22.62 -2.28
N ALA A 76 -16.40 -23.57 -2.85
CA ALA A 76 -15.19 -23.26 -3.62
C ALA A 76 -15.48 -22.39 -4.86
N TYR A 77 -16.52 -22.74 -5.62
CA TYR A 77 -16.97 -21.94 -6.77
C TYR A 77 -17.32 -20.51 -6.36
N LEU A 78 -18.12 -20.32 -5.31
CA LEU A 78 -18.50 -19.00 -4.79
C LEU A 78 -17.27 -18.23 -4.25
N GLY A 79 -16.37 -18.91 -3.53
CA GLY A 79 -15.13 -18.34 -3.02
C GLY A 79 -14.25 -17.78 -4.14
N TRP A 80 -14.09 -18.50 -5.25
CA TRP A 80 -13.34 -17.98 -6.41
C TRP A 80 -14.01 -16.79 -7.09
N GLN A 81 -15.34 -16.78 -7.19
CA GLN A 81 -16.04 -15.61 -7.70
C GLN A 81 -15.84 -14.38 -6.81
N MET A 82 -15.88 -14.55 -5.49
CA MET A 82 -15.57 -13.49 -4.54
C MET A 82 -14.12 -13.02 -4.66
N ALA A 83 -13.16 -13.95 -4.70
CA ALA A 83 -11.75 -13.64 -4.90
C ALA A 83 -11.52 -12.80 -6.18
N PHE A 84 -12.25 -13.11 -7.24
CA PHE A 84 -12.25 -12.34 -8.48
C PHE A 84 -12.82 -10.94 -8.29
N GLY A 85 -13.95 -10.79 -7.60
CA GLY A 85 -14.54 -9.48 -7.28
C GLY A 85 -13.64 -8.62 -6.39
N GLU A 86 -13.04 -9.21 -5.35
CA GLU A 86 -12.04 -8.57 -4.49
C GLU A 86 -10.79 -8.17 -5.27
N ALA A 87 -10.34 -9.01 -6.20
CA ALA A 87 -9.22 -8.69 -7.07
C ALA A 87 -9.51 -7.48 -7.96
N VAL A 88 -10.72 -7.38 -8.51
CA VAL A 88 -11.15 -6.20 -9.28
C VAL A 88 -11.10 -4.94 -8.42
N TRP A 89 -11.64 -4.97 -7.20
CA TRP A 89 -11.57 -3.83 -6.28
C TRP A 89 -10.15 -3.48 -5.88
N GLY A 90 -9.35 -4.49 -5.53
CA GLY A 90 -7.94 -4.29 -5.19
C GLY A 90 -7.17 -3.66 -6.35
N LEU A 91 -7.43 -4.10 -7.59
CA LEU A 91 -6.83 -3.49 -8.79
C LEU A 91 -7.28 -2.04 -8.97
N ILE A 92 -8.59 -1.75 -8.84
CA ILE A 92 -9.10 -0.37 -8.91
C ILE A 92 -8.45 0.51 -7.83
N GLY A 93 -8.33 0.00 -6.59
CA GLY A 93 -7.64 0.69 -5.49
C GLY A 93 -6.16 0.93 -5.78
N SER A 94 -5.47 -0.04 -6.37
CA SER A 94 -4.11 0.09 -6.88
C SER A 94 -4.03 0.87 -8.20
N SER A 95 -5.09 1.59 -8.59
CA SER A 95 -5.15 2.40 -9.80
C SER A 95 -5.00 1.66 -11.13
N VAL A 96 -5.23 0.34 -11.15
CA VAL A 96 -5.39 -0.43 -12.37
C VAL A 96 -6.86 -0.38 -12.77
N LEU A 97 -7.15 0.28 -13.88
CA LEU A 97 -8.52 0.46 -14.34
C LEU A 97 -9.11 -0.85 -14.88
N VAL A 98 -10.08 -1.40 -14.16
CA VAL A 98 -10.83 -2.61 -14.56
C VAL A 98 -12.31 -2.22 -14.71
N LEU A 99 -12.78 -2.15 -15.97
CA LEU A 99 -14.14 -1.67 -16.28
C LEU A 99 -15.17 -2.79 -16.35
N GLY A 100 -16.22 -2.69 -15.53
CA GLY A 100 -17.42 -3.47 -15.68
C GLY A 100 -18.26 -2.93 -16.83
N GLN A 101 -18.10 -3.44 -18.05
CA GLN A 101 -19.06 -3.13 -19.12
C GLN A 101 -20.41 -3.77 -18.76
N ASN A 102 -21.29 -3.05 -18.03
CA ASN A 102 -22.76 -3.12 -18.00
C ASN A 102 -23.34 -2.54 -16.68
N VAL A 103 -24.53 -1.96 -16.77
CA VAL A 103 -25.22 -1.15 -15.73
C VAL A 103 -25.74 -1.97 -14.53
N ASN A 104 -25.77 -3.30 -14.63
CA ASN A 104 -26.20 -4.21 -13.55
C ASN A 104 -25.33 -5.46 -13.57
N LEU A 105 -24.17 -5.38 -12.94
CA LEU A 105 -23.32 -6.53 -12.73
C LEU A 105 -23.09 -6.67 -11.23
N ASP A 106 -23.94 -7.46 -10.59
CA ASP A 106 -23.41 -8.38 -9.58
C ASP A 106 -22.37 -9.20 -10.33
N LEU A 107 -21.09 -8.87 -10.10
CA LEU A 107 -19.99 -9.49 -10.83
C LEU A 107 -19.94 -11.00 -10.53
N VAL A 108 -20.45 -11.37 -9.36
CA VAL A 108 -20.64 -12.71 -8.83
C VAL A 108 -22.10 -13.10 -9.06
N THR A 109 -22.36 -14.16 -9.83
CA THR A 109 -23.71 -14.75 -9.89
C THR A 109 -23.91 -15.59 -8.65
N THR A 110 -24.68 -15.10 -7.70
CA THR A 110 -24.87 -15.72 -6.38
C THR A 110 -25.97 -16.79 -6.36
N ASN A 111 -26.36 -17.33 -7.52
CA ASN A 111 -27.47 -18.28 -7.63
C ASN A 111 -26.98 -19.73 -7.78
N GLN A 112 -27.36 -20.59 -6.84
CA GLN A 112 -27.12 -22.03 -6.89
C GLN A 112 -28.43 -22.81 -6.86
N GLY A 113 -28.64 -23.70 -7.83
CA GLY A 113 -29.81 -24.58 -7.86
C GLY A 113 -29.67 -25.71 -6.84
N TRP A 114 -30.81 -26.18 -6.34
CA TRP A 114 -30.91 -27.38 -5.52
C TRP A 114 -32.17 -28.17 -5.86
N THR A 115 -32.13 -29.47 -5.63
CA THR A 115 -33.23 -30.39 -5.89
C THR A 115 -33.26 -31.51 -4.86
N ASN A 116 -34.44 -32.01 -4.51
CA ASN A 116 -34.59 -33.29 -3.80
C ASN A 116 -35.09 -34.42 -4.72
N VAL A 117 -35.17 -34.16 -6.03
CA VAL A 117 -35.61 -35.12 -7.03
C VAL A 117 -34.49 -36.11 -7.33
N ILE A 118 -34.74 -37.38 -7.04
CA ILE A 118 -33.90 -38.50 -7.50
C ILE A 118 -34.52 -39.17 -8.73
N LEU A 119 -33.72 -39.89 -9.51
CA LEU A 119 -34.18 -40.60 -10.72
C LEU A 119 -35.43 -41.47 -10.43
N GLY A 120 -36.54 -41.13 -11.07
CA GLY A 120 -37.83 -41.83 -10.92
C GLY A 120 -38.71 -41.37 -9.75
N GLY A 121 -38.32 -40.34 -9.01
CA GLY A 121 -39.10 -39.78 -7.90
C GLY A 121 -39.84 -38.47 -8.24
N SER A 122 -40.85 -38.14 -7.43
CA SER A 122 -41.45 -36.80 -7.39
C SER A 122 -40.74 -35.95 -6.34
N GLY A 123 -40.46 -34.69 -6.64
CA GLY A 123 -39.84 -33.76 -5.70
C GLY A 123 -39.99 -32.30 -6.13
N THR A 124 -39.26 -31.44 -5.44
CA THR A 124 -39.20 -29.99 -5.59
C THR A 124 -37.78 -29.57 -5.92
N SER A 125 -37.62 -28.70 -6.90
CA SER A 125 -36.37 -28.00 -7.21
C SER A 125 -36.56 -26.50 -7.01
N SER A 126 -35.52 -25.82 -6.55
CA SER A 126 -35.49 -24.36 -6.43
C SER A 126 -34.05 -23.87 -6.55
N SER A 127 -33.81 -22.59 -6.28
CA SER A 127 -32.48 -22.01 -6.19
C SER A 127 -32.30 -21.23 -4.90
N TRP A 128 -31.10 -21.29 -4.34
CA TRP A 128 -30.63 -20.32 -3.37
C TRP A 128 -30.02 -19.12 -4.09
N THR A 129 -30.18 -17.95 -3.46
CA THR A 129 -29.49 -16.72 -3.83
C THR A 129 -28.65 -16.29 -2.63
N PHE A 130 -27.37 -16.03 -2.86
CA PHE A 130 -26.39 -15.66 -1.85
C PHE A 130 -26.02 -14.16 -1.94
N ASP A 131 -26.99 -13.28 -1.73
CA ASP A 131 -26.82 -11.82 -1.89
C ASP A 131 -25.66 -11.22 -1.09
N GLN A 132 -25.30 -11.83 0.04
CA GLN A 132 -24.15 -11.46 0.88
C GLN A 132 -22.80 -11.59 0.18
N PHE A 133 -22.71 -12.37 -0.90
CA PHE A 133 -21.50 -12.50 -1.72
C PHE A 133 -21.53 -11.59 -2.95
N SER A 134 -22.56 -10.74 -3.10
CA SER A 134 -22.56 -9.74 -4.15
C SER A 134 -21.52 -8.65 -3.87
N ILE A 135 -20.68 -8.40 -4.87
CA ILE A 135 -19.68 -7.33 -4.87
C ILE A 135 -20.06 -6.35 -5.97
N ALA A 136 -20.47 -5.14 -5.58
CA ALA A 136 -20.74 -4.06 -6.51
C ALA A 136 -19.43 -3.57 -7.13
N VAL A 137 -19.38 -3.38 -8.45
CA VAL A 137 -18.21 -2.83 -9.16
C VAL A 137 -18.64 -1.65 -10.03
N PRO A 138 -17.83 -0.57 -10.16
CA PRO A 138 -18.19 0.57 -11.00
C PRO A 138 -18.50 0.17 -12.45
N ALA A 139 -19.73 0.49 -12.91
CA ALA A 139 -20.22 0.15 -14.25
C ALA A 139 -19.66 1.07 -15.35
N HIS A 140 -19.29 2.30 -14.99
CA HIS A 140 -18.74 3.27 -15.93
C HIS A 140 -17.64 4.05 -15.24
N LEU A 141 -16.51 4.20 -15.94
CA LEU A 141 -15.51 5.20 -15.59
C LEU A 141 -15.24 6.02 -16.84
N ARG A 142 -15.56 7.31 -16.76
CA ARG A 142 -15.26 8.25 -17.84
C ARG A 142 -13.90 8.86 -17.54
N GLN A 143 -12.91 8.56 -18.37
CA GLN A 143 -11.65 9.28 -18.33
C GLN A 143 -11.87 10.72 -18.78
N ALA A 144 -11.14 11.65 -18.15
CA ALA A 144 -11.06 12.99 -18.67
C ALA A 144 -10.45 12.93 -20.09
N PRO A 145 -11.03 13.61 -21.10
CA PRO A 145 -10.51 13.57 -22.47
C PRO A 145 -9.03 13.95 -22.58
N SER A 146 -8.52 14.76 -21.64
CA SER A 146 -7.13 15.18 -21.53
C SER A 146 -6.14 14.08 -21.10
N ARG A 147 -6.62 12.93 -20.61
CA ARG A 147 -5.79 11.82 -20.07
C ARG A 147 -5.76 10.58 -20.96
N THR A 148 -6.09 10.73 -22.24
CA THR A 148 -6.21 9.61 -23.19
C THR A 148 -4.87 8.96 -23.57
N ASN A 149 -3.73 9.58 -23.21
CA ASN A 149 -2.38 9.11 -23.54
C ASN A 149 -1.44 8.97 -22.33
N ASP A 150 -1.94 9.12 -21.10
CA ASP A 150 -1.11 8.88 -19.92
C ASP A 150 -1.13 7.38 -19.56
N ASP A 151 0.05 6.76 -19.56
CA ASP A 151 0.22 5.36 -19.14
C ASP A 151 -0.04 5.17 -17.63
N GLU A 152 -0.09 6.26 -16.85
CA GLU A 152 -0.34 6.25 -15.41
C GLU A 152 -1.76 6.74 -15.07
N LEU A 153 -2.74 5.83 -15.11
CA LEU A 153 -4.12 6.09 -14.70
C LEU A 153 -4.30 5.99 -13.18
N ALA A 154 -3.59 6.84 -12.43
CA ALA A 154 -3.74 6.97 -10.99
C ALA A 154 -5.10 7.59 -10.61
N LEU A 155 -6.04 6.81 -10.05
CA LEU A 155 -7.26 7.33 -9.41
C LEU A 155 -6.94 8.01 -8.06
N SER A 156 -5.86 7.61 -7.41
CA SER A 156 -5.22 8.28 -6.28
C SER A 156 -3.85 8.79 -6.73
N ASN A 157 -3.75 10.09 -7.03
CA ASN A 157 -2.49 10.62 -7.54
C ASN A 157 -1.49 10.83 -6.40
N GLY A 158 -0.47 9.99 -6.30
CA GLY A 158 0.68 10.20 -5.42
C GLY A 158 1.39 11.53 -5.69
N ASP A 159 1.28 12.05 -6.90
CA ASP A 159 1.77 13.39 -7.25
C ASP A 159 1.02 14.48 -6.51
N LEU A 160 -0.21 14.27 -6.04
CA LEU A 160 -0.87 15.25 -5.16
C LEU A 160 -0.19 15.29 -3.81
N PHE A 161 0.19 14.15 -3.23
CA PHE A 161 0.99 14.12 -2.00
C PHE A 161 2.35 14.80 -2.21
N LEU A 162 3.03 14.51 -3.33
CA LEU A 162 4.32 15.13 -3.65
C LEU A 162 4.21 16.62 -3.97
N ALA A 163 3.16 17.04 -4.69
CA ALA A 163 2.87 18.45 -4.95
C ALA A 163 2.50 19.18 -3.66
N GLU A 164 1.82 18.50 -2.74
CA GLU A 164 1.49 19.04 -1.42
C GLU A 164 2.66 19.03 -0.44
N LEU A 165 3.72 18.23 -0.65
CA LEU A 165 4.93 18.30 0.19
C LEU A 165 5.48 19.73 0.18
N ASP A 166 5.53 20.36 -1.00
CA ASP A 166 5.89 21.78 -1.20
C ASP A 166 7.14 22.19 -0.39
N ILE A 167 8.15 21.31 -0.40
CA ILE A 167 9.43 21.55 0.26
C ILE A 167 10.40 22.09 -0.80
N PRO A 168 10.76 23.38 -0.76
CA PRO A 168 11.68 23.95 -1.74
C PRO A 168 13.07 23.34 -1.61
N ASN A 169 13.83 23.36 -2.71
CA ASN A 169 15.24 22.96 -2.78
C ASN A 169 15.54 21.52 -2.36
N LEU A 170 14.55 20.62 -2.42
CA LEU A 170 14.75 19.21 -2.14
C LEU A 170 15.76 18.59 -3.13
N GLY A 171 16.76 17.87 -2.63
CA GLY A 171 17.70 17.14 -3.49
C GLY A 171 16.99 16.17 -4.43
N VAL A 172 17.49 16.04 -5.66
CA VAL A 172 16.86 15.20 -6.71
C VAL A 172 16.74 13.74 -6.26
N GLU A 173 17.76 13.21 -5.58
CA GLU A 173 17.74 11.84 -5.06
C GLU A 173 16.73 11.65 -3.93
N ILE A 174 16.60 12.64 -3.05
CA ILE A 174 15.62 12.63 -1.95
C ILE A 174 14.20 12.72 -2.53
N SER A 175 14.00 13.56 -3.54
CA SER A 175 12.72 13.69 -4.25
C SER A 175 12.32 12.38 -4.92
N GLY A 176 13.26 11.76 -5.64
CA GLY A 176 13.06 10.45 -6.26
C GLY A 176 12.73 9.36 -5.23
N ALA A 177 13.44 9.34 -4.09
CA ALA A 177 13.14 8.41 -3.01
C ALA A 177 11.75 8.62 -2.41
N LEU A 178 11.27 9.86 -2.24
CA LEU A 178 9.90 10.12 -1.78
C LEU A 178 8.86 9.68 -2.81
N VAL A 179 9.11 9.89 -4.10
CA VAL A 179 8.24 9.40 -5.19
C VAL A 179 8.13 7.87 -5.13
N ASP A 180 9.26 7.18 -5.03
CA ASP A 180 9.29 5.73 -4.99
C ASP A 180 8.67 5.18 -3.70
N ALA A 181 8.83 5.88 -2.56
CA ALA A 181 8.15 5.52 -1.31
C ALA A 181 6.62 5.52 -1.46
N VAL A 182 6.07 6.55 -2.13
CA VAL A 182 4.62 6.65 -2.40
C VAL A 182 4.18 5.59 -3.40
N ARG A 183 4.96 5.34 -4.46
CA ARG A 183 4.67 4.27 -5.44
C ARG A 183 4.62 2.89 -4.78
N CYS A 184 5.58 2.58 -3.91
CA CYS A 184 5.57 1.33 -3.14
C CYS A 184 4.34 1.25 -2.23
N PHE A 185 4.03 2.32 -1.50
CA PHE A 185 2.87 2.37 -0.61
C PHE A 185 1.55 2.09 -1.35
N ARG A 186 1.37 2.65 -2.56
CA ARG A 186 0.18 2.44 -3.40
C ARG A 186 -0.01 1.00 -3.90
N ASN A 187 1.05 0.21 -3.90
CA ASN A 187 1.04 -1.19 -4.32
C ASN A 187 1.07 -2.15 -3.12
N ASP A 188 0.72 -1.66 -1.92
CA ASP A 188 0.75 -2.42 -0.66
C ASP A 188 2.16 -2.98 -0.32
N LEU A 189 3.22 -2.38 -0.90
CA LEU A 189 4.61 -2.73 -0.65
C LEU A 189 5.17 -1.90 0.50
N TYR A 190 4.66 -2.16 1.72
CA TYR A 190 4.94 -1.36 2.91
C TYR A 190 6.42 -1.32 3.31
N LEU A 191 7.10 -2.47 3.30
CA LEU A 191 8.52 -2.54 3.65
C LEU A 191 9.41 -1.81 2.62
N PRO A 192 9.25 -2.01 1.29
CA PRO A 192 9.92 -1.19 0.28
C PRO A 192 9.62 0.30 0.40
N SER A 193 8.39 0.69 0.70
CA SER A 193 8.02 2.10 0.93
C SER A 193 8.84 2.70 2.08
N LEU A 194 8.97 1.99 3.20
CA LEU A 194 9.76 2.42 4.35
C LEU A 194 11.26 2.48 4.06
N ALA A 195 11.78 1.61 3.19
CA ALA A 195 13.16 1.68 2.73
C ALA A 195 13.44 2.96 1.94
N MET A 196 12.54 3.32 1.02
CA MET A 196 12.64 4.57 0.25
C MET A 196 12.44 5.81 1.13
N LEU A 197 11.50 5.77 2.07
CA LEU A 197 11.31 6.86 3.04
C LEU A 197 12.54 7.02 3.96
N GLY A 198 13.14 5.91 4.38
CA GLY A 198 14.38 5.91 5.16
C GLY A 198 15.56 6.51 4.40
N LEU A 199 15.68 6.22 3.10
CA LEU A 199 16.67 6.84 2.22
C LEU A 199 16.47 8.36 2.11
N ALA A 200 15.23 8.81 1.89
CA ALA A 200 14.90 10.23 1.84
C ALA A 200 15.19 10.95 3.18
N SER A 201 14.86 10.30 4.31
CA SER A 201 15.16 10.80 5.65
C SER A 201 16.67 10.93 5.88
N GLU A 202 17.45 9.88 5.59
CA GLU A 202 18.92 9.91 5.73
C GLU A 202 19.54 10.99 4.85
N GLY A 203 19.15 11.08 3.57
CA GLY A 203 19.67 12.10 2.65
C GLY A 203 19.39 13.51 3.14
N SER A 204 18.20 13.76 3.68
CA SER A 204 17.82 15.09 4.20
C SER A 204 18.68 15.51 5.40
N TRP A 205 19.02 14.56 6.28
CA TRP A 205 19.94 14.83 7.39
C TRP A 205 21.36 15.12 6.90
N ILE A 206 21.85 14.37 5.90
CA ILE A 206 23.17 14.60 5.32
C ILE A 206 23.25 15.98 4.67
N GLU A 207 22.26 16.36 3.86
CA GLU A 207 22.22 17.68 3.22
C GLU A 207 22.21 18.82 4.25
N LEU A 208 21.41 18.70 5.31
CA LEU A 208 21.43 19.67 6.40
C LEU A 208 22.81 19.76 7.07
N GLY A 209 23.43 18.62 7.38
CA GLY A 209 24.75 18.58 7.99
C GLY A 209 25.81 19.26 7.13
N VAL A 210 25.81 19.01 5.82
CA VAL A 210 26.73 19.66 4.87
C VAL A 210 26.50 21.17 4.82
N SER A 211 25.25 21.62 4.67
CA SER A 211 24.94 23.07 4.66
C SER A 211 25.36 23.79 5.94
N LEU A 212 25.21 23.15 7.10
CA LEU A 212 25.68 23.71 8.39
C LEU A 212 27.20 23.80 8.46
N LEU A 213 27.92 22.80 7.96
CA LEU A 213 29.39 22.83 7.89
C LEU A 213 29.87 23.93 6.93
N ASP A 214 29.26 24.05 5.75
CA ASP A 214 29.63 25.05 4.76
C ASP A 214 29.46 26.48 5.31
N TYR A 215 28.35 26.73 6.02
CA TYR A 215 28.14 27.98 6.75
C TYR A 215 29.22 28.23 7.82
N ALA A 216 29.50 27.22 8.64
CA ALA A 216 30.43 27.35 9.76
C ALA A 216 31.88 27.53 9.29
N ASP A 217 32.27 26.89 8.17
CA ASP A 217 33.55 27.06 7.48
C ASP A 217 33.66 28.47 6.90
N ALA A 218 32.63 28.96 6.20
CA ALA A 218 32.60 30.31 5.64
C ALA A 218 32.69 31.40 6.73
N ALA A 219 32.07 31.15 7.89
CA ALA A 219 32.16 32.03 9.05
C ALA A 219 33.47 31.85 9.86
N SER A 220 34.33 30.88 9.51
CA SER A 220 35.55 30.51 10.26
C SER A 220 35.29 30.24 11.75
N THR A 221 34.10 29.72 12.06
CA THR A 221 33.64 29.46 13.43
C THR A 221 34.04 28.09 13.96
N ILE A 222 34.41 27.17 13.07
CA ILE A 222 34.87 25.82 13.42
C ILE A 222 36.25 25.55 12.82
N VAL A 223 36.96 24.58 13.41
CA VAL A 223 38.29 24.16 12.94
C VAL A 223 38.13 23.30 11.69
N GLU A 224 38.92 23.57 10.65
CA GLU A 224 38.87 22.88 9.36
C GLU A 224 38.98 21.35 9.48
N GLU A 225 39.87 20.86 10.36
CA GLU A 225 40.04 19.41 10.62
C GLU A 225 38.76 18.77 11.18
N TYR A 226 38.04 19.48 12.05
CA TYR A 226 36.76 19.01 12.59
C TYR A 226 35.69 18.97 11.49
N SER A 227 35.59 20.03 10.68
CA SER A 227 34.66 20.08 9.54
C SER A 227 34.88 18.91 8.57
N ALA A 228 36.15 18.68 8.18
CA ALA A 228 36.51 17.58 7.29
C ALA A 228 36.14 16.20 7.88
N THR A 229 36.36 16.01 9.18
CA THR A 229 36.02 14.76 9.88
C THR A 229 34.52 14.51 9.90
N VAL A 230 33.71 15.52 10.23
CA VAL A 230 32.24 15.40 10.25
C VAL A 230 31.72 15.13 8.84
N ARG A 231 32.22 15.87 7.83
CA ARG A 231 31.82 15.68 6.43
C ARG A 231 32.10 14.26 5.93
N ASP A 232 33.28 13.70 6.23
CA ASP A 232 33.61 12.30 5.89
C ASP A 232 32.63 11.31 6.54
N ARG A 233 32.30 11.51 7.82
CA ARG A 233 31.36 10.64 8.55
C ARG A 233 29.94 10.70 7.99
N LEU A 234 29.46 11.87 7.55
CA LEU A 234 28.14 12.02 6.93
C LEU A 234 28.04 11.26 5.60
N HIS A 235 29.09 11.28 4.77
CA HIS A 235 29.12 10.58 3.49
C HIS A 235 29.53 9.10 3.60
N SER A 236 30.14 8.69 4.70
CA SER A 236 30.57 7.32 4.90
C SER A 236 29.40 6.34 4.92
N ARG A 237 29.57 5.24 4.18
CA ARG A 237 28.62 4.10 4.15
C ARG A 237 28.73 3.21 5.38
N HIS A 238 29.82 3.35 6.14
CA HIS A 238 30.09 2.54 7.33
C HIS A 238 29.53 3.19 8.60
N VAL A 239 29.21 4.48 8.55
CA VAL A 239 28.55 5.19 9.64
C VAL A 239 27.06 4.92 9.56
N SER A 240 26.48 4.49 10.68
CA SER A 240 25.05 4.20 10.76
C SER A 240 24.21 5.48 10.66
N VAL A 241 22.99 5.38 10.12
CA VAL A 241 22.06 6.52 10.03
C VAL A 241 21.88 7.27 11.35
N PRO A 242 21.67 6.60 12.51
CA PRO A 242 21.55 7.30 13.79
C PRO A 242 22.80 8.08 14.15
N ALA A 243 23.99 7.52 13.91
CA ALA A 243 25.23 8.23 14.19
C ALA A 243 25.36 9.48 13.31
N LYS A 244 24.92 9.44 12.04
CA LYS A 244 24.86 10.64 11.19
C LYS A 244 23.90 11.68 11.74
N ILE A 245 22.70 11.26 12.16
CA ILE A 245 21.71 12.14 12.77
C ILE A 245 22.27 12.80 14.04
N ASP A 246 22.91 12.02 14.91
CA ASP A 246 23.51 12.50 16.16
C ASP A 246 24.61 13.54 15.88
N GLU A 247 25.44 13.35 14.84
CA GLU A 247 26.43 14.34 14.41
C GLU A 247 25.77 15.66 14.02
N VAL A 248 24.70 15.63 13.21
CA VAL A 248 23.99 16.85 12.77
C VAL A 248 23.29 17.55 13.94
N VAL A 249 22.66 16.79 14.84
CA VAL A 249 22.01 17.34 16.03
C VAL A 249 23.05 17.97 16.98
N THR A 250 24.19 17.31 17.16
CA THR A 250 25.30 17.84 17.99
C THR A 250 25.86 19.12 17.38
N LEU A 251 26.10 19.11 16.06
CA LEU A 251 26.57 20.27 15.31
C LEU A 251 25.61 21.46 15.50
N TYR A 252 24.33 21.29 15.16
CA TYR A 252 23.34 22.37 15.28
C TYR A 252 23.03 22.76 16.74
N GLY A 253 23.42 21.93 17.71
CA GLY A 253 23.34 22.20 19.14
C GLY A 253 24.25 23.35 19.61
N HIS A 254 25.28 23.71 18.84
CA HIS A 254 26.16 24.85 19.10
C HIS A 254 25.45 26.18 18.75
N ALA A 255 24.53 26.59 19.62
CA ALA A 255 23.66 27.74 19.40
C ALA A 255 24.41 29.08 19.26
N ASP A 256 25.64 29.18 19.79
CA ASP A 256 26.55 30.31 19.62
C ASP A 256 27.10 30.42 18.20
N VAL A 257 27.40 29.28 17.56
CA VAL A 257 27.86 29.20 16.17
C VAL A 257 26.72 29.46 15.19
N PHE A 258 25.55 28.87 15.45
CA PHE A 258 24.41 28.88 14.53
C PHE A 258 23.33 29.91 14.87
N ALA A 259 23.66 30.95 15.64
CA ALA A 259 22.68 31.96 16.10
C ALA A 259 21.91 32.62 14.93
N ASP A 260 22.60 32.97 13.84
CA ASP A 260 21.99 33.60 12.67
C ASP A 260 21.12 32.62 11.86
N VAL A 261 21.56 31.36 11.75
CA VAL A 261 20.77 30.28 11.13
C VAL A 261 19.48 30.03 11.94
N ILE A 262 19.56 29.97 13.26
CA ILE A 262 18.41 29.81 14.16
C ILE A 262 17.44 30.98 13.99
N LYS A 263 17.96 32.21 13.97
CA LYS A 263 17.14 33.41 13.80
C LYS A 263 16.42 33.43 12.45
N ARG A 264 17.09 33.01 11.37
CA ARG A 264 16.54 33.04 10.01
C ARG A 264 15.58 31.88 9.74
N SER A 265 15.89 30.67 10.20
CA SER A 265 15.03 29.50 10.05
C SER A 265 13.81 29.52 10.98
N GLY A 266 13.92 30.23 12.11
CA GLY A 266 12.91 30.24 13.17
C GLY A 266 12.89 28.98 14.03
N HIS A 267 13.86 28.07 13.86
CA HIS A 267 13.88 26.76 14.51
C HIS A 267 15.15 26.58 15.35
N LYS A 268 14.98 26.22 16.63
CA LYS A 268 16.08 25.89 17.55
C LYS A 268 16.42 24.40 17.44
N ALA A 269 17.58 24.00 17.97
CA ALA A 269 18.02 22.60 18.02
C ALA A 269 16.97 21.65 18.65
N GLN A 270 16.16 22.12 19.61
CA GLN A 270 15.09 21.32 20.20
C GLN A 270 14.05 20.84 19.17
N ALA A 271 13.81 21.60 18.09
CA ALA A 271 12.88 21.21 17.03
C ALA A 271 13.35 19.94 16.29
N LEU A 272 14.66 19.65 16.30
CA LEU A 272 15.20 18.44 15.70
C LEU A 272 14.83 17.18 16.50
N GLY A 273 14.52 17.29 17.80
CA GLY A 273 14.23 16.13 18.65
C GLY A 273 13.02 15.31 18.18
N GLU A 274 11.95 15.96 17.73
CA GLU A 274 10.79 15.26 17.16
C GLU A 274 11.13 14.58 15.83
N ILE A 275 11.97 15.22 15.02
CA ILE A 275 12.41 14.70 13.73
C ILE A 275 13.33 13.48 13.91
N VAL A 276 14.18 13.50 14.95
CA VAL A 276 15.00 12.35 15.35
C VAL A 276 14.10 11.17 15.72
N ASN A 277 13.07 11.40 16.53
CA ASN A 277 12.12 10.35 16.92
C ASN A 277 11.42 9.76 15.70
N TRP A 278 10.89 10.60 14.79
CA TRP A 278 10.29 10.13 13.55
C TRP A 278 11.28 9.34 12.69
N SER A 279 12.51 9.85 12.50
CA SER A 279 13.55 9.19 11.70
C SER A 279 13.92 7.82 12.28
N ASN A 280 13.96 7.70 13.62
CA ASN A 280 14.18 6.45 14.31
C ASN A 280 13.04 5.45 14.09
N VAL A 281 11.77 5.90 14.14
CA VAL A 281 10.62 5.03 13.86
C VAL A 281 10.64 4.55 12.39
N VAL A 282 10.97 5.43 11.44
CA VAL A 282 11.13 5.04 10.02
C VAL A 282 12.23 3.99 9.88
N ARG A 283 13.40 4.23 10.49
CA ARG A 283 14.55 3.30 10.49
C ARG A 283 14.18 1.94 11.09
N ASP A 284 13.54 1.94 12.26
CA ASP A 284 13.19 0.70 12.97
C ASP A 284 12.19 -0.11 12.15
N SER A 285 11.24 0.57 11.49
CA SER A 285 10.27 -0.06 10.60
C SER A 285 10.91 -0.62 9.33
N ARG A 286 11.93 0.07 8.79
CA ARG A 286 12.76 -0.40 7.66
C ARG A 286 13.61 -1.61 8.05
N ASN A 287 14.13 -1.67 9.27
CA ASN A 287 15.08 -2.73 9.69
C ASN A 287 14.50 -4.14 9.60
N ALA A 288 13.18 -4.29 9.46
CA ALA A 288 12.52 -5.54 9.07
C ALA A 288 12.98 -6.11 7.71
N ILE A 289 13.76 -5.35 6.93
CA ILE A 289 14.44 -5.86 5.72
C ILE A 289 15.61 -6.80 6.05
N HIS A 290 16.15 -6.72 7.26
CA HIS A 290 17.26 -7.56 7.69
C HIS A 290 16.72 -8.90 8.22
N TYR A 291 17.36 -9.99 7.80
CA TYR A 291 16.96 -11.35 8.20
C TYR A 291 16.92 -11.50 9.73
N GLY A 292 15.82 -12.05 10.24
CA GLY A 292 15.62 -12.29 11.68
C GLY A 292 15.32 -11.03 12.50
N THR A 293 15.03 -9.90 11.85
CA THR A 293 14.58 -8.69 12.53
C THR A 293 13.12 -8.43 12.19
N ASP A 294 12.27 -8.32 13.20
CA ASP A 294 10.89 -7.88 13.05
C ASP A 294 10.75 -6.41 13.42
N ALA A 295 9.84 -5.71 12.77
CA ALA A 295 9.48 -4.37 13.20
C ALA A 295 8.75 -4.45 14.56
N ALA A 296 9.03 -3.50 15.46
CA ALA A 296 8.38 -3.46 16.79
C ALA A 296 6.84 -3.40 16.71
N VAL A 297 6.33 -2.81 15.63
CA VAL A 297 4.93 -2.84 15.21
C VAL A 297 4.93 -3.28 13.76
N GLU A 298 4.03 -4.20 13.39
CA GLU A 298 3.90 -4.68 12.01
C GLU A 298 3.74 -3.51 11.02
N ASN A 299 4.36 -3.65 9.84
CA ASN A 299 4.29 -2.64 8.79
C ASN A 299 2.94 -2.73 8.05
N SER A 300 1.90 -2.14 8.64
CA SER A 300 0.56 -2.03 8.07
C SER A 300 0.37 -0.75 7.23
N TYR A 301 -0.76 -0.70 6.51
CA TYR A 301 -1.21 0.50 5.78
C TYR A 301 -1.21 1.74 6.67
N GLU A 302 -1.85 1.67 7.85
CA GLU A 302 -2.03 2.80 8.75
C GLU A 302 -0.69 3.32 9.26
N LYS A 303 0.21 2.41 9.65
CA LYS A 303 1.54 2.77 10.14
C LYS A 303 2.34 3.48 9.06
N VAL A 304 2.42 2.92 7.86
CA VAL A 304 3.21 3.53 6.77
C VAL A 304 2.57 4.85 6.30
N ALA A 305 1.25 4.94 6.26
CA ALA A 305 0.53 6.18 5.97
C ALA A 305 0.90 7.30 6.96
N ILE A 306 0.90 7.00 8.26
CA ILE A 306 1.28 7.98 9.30
C ILE A 306 2.74 8.42 9.11
N LEU A 307 3.65 7.49 8.83
CA LEU A 307 5.07 7.82 8.62
C LEU A 307 5.30 8.68 7.38
N LEU A 308 4.58 8.40 6.28
CA LEU A 308 4.59 9.22 5.08
C LEU A 308 4.03 10.62 5.34
N LEU A 309 2.90 10.74 6.06
CA LEU A 309 2.32 12.03 6.43
C LEU A 309 3.26 12.87 7.32
N GLY A 310 4.08 12.22 8.14
CA GLY A 310 5.13 12.89 8.93
C GLY A 310 6.23 13.53 8.08
N CYS A 311 6.42 13.10 6.83
CA CYS A 311 7.46 13.64 5.95
C CYS A 311 7.37 15.16 5.79
N LYS A 312 6.17 15.69 5.49
CA LYS A 312 5.96 17.12 5.24
C LYS A 312 6.40 18.02 6.41
N PRO A 313 5.86 17.87 7.64
CA PRO A 313 6.25 18.74 8.74
C PRO A 313 7.73 18.58 9.13
N TYR A 314 8.27 17.36 9.09
CA TYR A 314 9.61 17.09 9.57
C TYR A 314 10.70 17.48 8.56
N LEU A 315 10.59 17.05 7.30
CA LEU A 315 11.52 17.50 6.27
C LEU A 315 11.38 19.01 6.02
N GLY A 316 10.16 19.56 6.14
CA GLY A 316 9.96 21.01 6.03
C GLY A 316 10.75 21.81 7.08
N ILE A 317 10.96 21.29 8.29
CA ILE A 317 11.83 21.93 9.30
C ILE A 317 13.30 21.78 8.91
N ILE A 318 13.74 20.57 8.53
CA ILE A 318 15.12 20.32 8.08
C ILE A 318 15.51 21.31 6.97
N TYR A 319 14.67 21.42 5.93
CA TYR A 319 14.97 22.26 4.77
C TYR A 319 14.89 23.75 5.07
N ARG A 320 14.05 24.21 6.01
CA ARG A 320 14.09 25.61 6.46
C ARG A 320 15.40 25.96 7.16
N ILE A 321 15.97 25.03 7.93
CA ILE A 321 17.27 25.23 8.59
C ILE A 321 18.38 25.20 7.55
N LYS A 322 18.34 24.22 6.64
CA LYS A 322 19.28 24.08 5.52
C LYS A 322 19.30 25.35 4.64
N ASP A 323 18.14 25.78 4.15
CA ASP A 323 18.01 26.98 3.32
C ASP A 323 18.50 28.25 4.05
N ALA A 324 18.28 28.33 5.37
CA ALA A 324 18.79 29.42 6.18
C ALA A 324 20.32 29.42 6.24
N ALA A 325 20.96 28.26 6.36
CA ALA A 325 22.42 28.12 6.33
C ALA A 325 22.99 28.42 4.93
N ASP A 326 22.42 27.83 3.87
CA ASP A 326 22.85 28.03 2.48
C ASP A 326 22.81 29.53 2.10
N SER A 327 21.73 30.20 2.46
CA SER A 327 21.51 31.63 2.15
C SER A 327 22.32 32.61 3.01
N LEU A 328 23.08 32.13 3.99
CA LEU A 328 24.06 32.90 4.76
C LEU A 328 25.51 32.57 4.34
N THR A 329 25.71 31.50 3.57
CA THR A 329 27.02 31.03 3.11
C THR A 329 27.40 31.67 1.76
N GLY A 330 26.41 31.90 0.88
CA GLY A 330 26.55 32.64 -0.38
C GLY A 330 26.13 34.10 -0.26
#